data_AF-R7F6X8-F1
#
_entry.id   AF-R7F6X8-F1
#
_cell.length_a   1.000
_cell.length_b   1.000
_cell.length_c   1.000
_cell.angle_alpha   90.00
_cell.angle_beta   90.00
_cell.angle_gamma   90.00
#
_symmetry.space_group_name_H-M   'P 1'
#
loop_
_entity.id
_entity.type
_entity.pdbx_description
1 polymer ?
#
loop_
_entity_poly.entity_id
_entity_poly.type
_entity_poly.pdbx_seq_one_letter_code
_entity_poly.pdbx_strand_id
1 'polypeptide(L)'
;MENLPKVGTAILESLVKVLYFIFVWPFLVWLKSVGRISNVKDQQLLNLDRINTRWPLLTFFKRFFTEFMFDATVVLWYPLGLIFAIVMLVQDGFLSFAIVLIGTYYGAVNISIARDIFQFLVLAPLSKLMSWLTRPAQYLELDNKISNKKED
;
A
#
# COMPACT_ATOMS: atom_id res chain seq x y z
N MET A 1 44.94 18.78 -3.95
CA MET A 1 44.01 18.72 -5.10
C MET A 1 43.57 17.28 -5.45
N GLU A 2 43.96 16.27 -4.67
CA GLU A 2 43.69 14.84 -4.95
C GLU A 2 42.22 14.41 -4.76
N ASN A 3 41.42 15.19 -4.02
CA ASN A 3 40.02 14.88 -3.71
C ASN A 3 39.01 15.49 -4.70
N LEU A 4 39.43 16.42 -5.58
CA LEU A 4 38.55 17.03 -6.59
C LEU A 4 37.81 16.02 -7.48
N PRO A 5 38.47 14.96 -8.03
CA PRO A 5 37.76 13.96 -8.82
C PRO A 5 36.74 13.17 -7.98
N LYS A 6 37.04 12.87 -6.71
CA LYS A 6 36.13 12.16 -5.80
C LYS A 6 34.90 13.00 -5.42
N VAL A 7 35.07 14.30 -5.25
CA VAL A 7 33.96 15.24 -5.02
C VAL A 7 33.09 15.35 -6.26
N GLY A 8 33.69 15.46 -7.45
CA GLY A 8 32.96 15.49 -8.72
C GLY A 8 32.13 14.23 -8.97
N THR A 9 32.69 13.05 -8.71
CA THR A 9 31.95 11.77 -8.84
C THR A 9 30.79 11.68 -7.84
N ALA A 10 31.00 12.11 -6.59
CA ALA A 10 29.95 12.09 -5.57
C ALA A 10 28.77 13.02 -5.92
N ILE A 11 29.06 14.21 -6.47
CA ILE A 11 28.04 15.14 -6.94
C ILE A 11 27.26 14.54 -8.10
N LEU A 12 27.96 13.96 -9.09
CA LEU A 12 27.33 13.33 -10.25
C LEU A 12 26.43 12.15 -9.84
N GLU A 13 26.93 11.25 -8.98
CA GLU A 13 26.13 10.13 -8.45
C GLU A 13 24.89 10.61 -7.69
N SER A 14 25.03 11.68 -6.90
CA SER A 14 23.90 12.25 -6.16
C SER A 14 22.85 12.82 -7.12
N LEU A 15 23.27 13.53 -8.17
CA LEU A 15 22.38 14.03 -9.23
C LEU A 15 21.64 12.90 -9.92
N VAL A 16 22.34 11.84 -10.31
CA VAL A 16 21.73 10.66 -10.96
C VAL A 16 20.71 10.01 -10.04
N LYS A 17 21.00 9.85 -8.74
CA LYS A 17 20.06 9.29 -7.76
C LYS A 17 18.82 10.16 -7.55
N VAL A 18 18.99 11.49 -7.52
CA VAL A 18 17.86 12.43 -7.41
C VAL A 18 16.99 12.34 -8.66
N LEU A 19 17.57 12.33 -9.86
CA LEU A 19 16.82 12.16 -11.10
C LEU A 19 16.09 10.80 -11.14
N TYR A 20 16.76 9.72 -10.73
CA TYR A 20 16.13 8.42 -10.60
C TYR A 20 14.94 8.45 -9.63
N PHE A 21 15.10 9.09 -8.48
CA PHE A 21 14.03 9.23 -7.49
C PHE A 21 12.84 10.03 -8.02
N ILE A 22 13.09 11.09 -8.78
CA ILE A 22 12.05 11.92 -9.39
C ILE A 22 11.33 11.15 -10.51
N PHE A 23 12.07 10.52 -11.43
CA PHE A 23 11.52 10.01 -12.69
C PHE A 23 11.23 8.50 -12.74
N VAL A 24 11.89 7.70 -11.91
CA VAL A 24 11.78 6.22 -11.98
C VAL A 24 10.92 5.70 -10.84
N TRP A 25 11.05 6.28 -9.66
CA TRP A 25 10.36 5.78 -8.47
C TRP A 25 8.82 5.76 -8.59
N PRO A 26 8.13 6.82 -9.10
CA PRO A 26 6.68 6.77 -9.25
C PRO A 26 6.22 5.64 -10.18
N PHE A 27 6.95 5.43 -11.28
CA PHE A 27 6.66 4.35 -12.22
C PHE A 27 6.90 2.97 -11.61
N LEU A 28 7.95 2.80 -10.80
CA LEU A 28 8.20 1.55 -10.08
C LEU A 28 7.09 1.23 -9.07
N VAL A 29 6.57 2.24 -8.38
CA VAL A 29 5.42 2.06 -7.46
C VAL A 29 4.20 1.59 -8.24
N TRP A 30 3.92 2.21 -9.39
CA TRP A 30 2.83 1.77 -10.27
C TRP A 30 3.04 0.33 -10.76
N LEU A 31 4.23 -0.01 -11.27
CA LEU A 31 4.55 -1.36 -11.78
C LEU A 31 4.40 -2.43 -10.68
N LYS A 32 4.83 -2.12 -9.45
CA LYS A 32 4.66 -3.01 -8.30
C LYS A 32 3.18 -3.24 -7.96
N SER A 33 2.33 -2.24 -8.14
CA SER A 33 0.87 -2.40 -7.98
C SER A 33 0.26 -3.24 -9.10
N VAL A 34 0.69 -3.06 -10.35
CA VAL A 34 0.28 -3.92 -11.48
C VAL A 34 0.60 -5.39 -11.20
N GLY A 35 1.84 -5.68 -10.77
CA GLY A 35 2.25 -7.05 -10.45
C GLY A 35 1.41 -7.68 -9.33
N ARG A 36 1.07 -6.92 -8.29
CA ARG A 36 0.23 -7.40 -7.18
C ARG A 36 -1.21 -7.66 -7.60
N ILE A 37 -1.82 -6.81 -8.43
CA ILE A 37 -3.15 -7.09 -8.99
C ILE A 37 -3.13 -8.35 -9.84
N SER A 38 -2.10 -8.54 -10.68
CA SER A 38 -1.96 -9.76 -11.47
C SER A 38 -1.96 -10.99 -10.56
N ASN A 39 -1.16 -10.96 -9.48
CA ASN A 39 -1.14 -12.05 -8.51
C ASN A 39 -2.49 -12.31 -7.85
N VAL A 40 -3.25 -11.25 -7.49
CA VAL A 40 -4.61 -11.38 -6.92
C VAL A 40 -5.54 -12.10 -7.89
N LYS A 41 -5.44 -11.78 -9.19
CA LYS A 41 -6.20 -12.44 -10.26
C LYS A 41 -5.77 -13.90 -10.44
N ASP A 42 -4.47 -14.16 -10.54
CA ASP A 42 -3.92 -15.50 -10.81
C ASP A 42 -4.23 -16.47 -9.67
N GLN A 43 -4.11 -16.01 -8.42
CA GLN A 43 -4.45 -16.78 -7.22
C GLN A 43 -5.95 -16.82 -6.92
N GLN A 44 -6.77 -16.08 -7.68
CA GLN A 44 -8.21 -15.92 -7.45
C GLN A 44 -8.56 -15.56 -6.00
N LEU A 45 -7.78 -14.67 -5.38
CA LEU A 45 -7.90 -14.33 -3.95
C LEU A 45 -9.24 -13.68 -3.59
N LEU A 46 -9.91 -13.08 -4.58
CA LEU A 46 -11.22 -12.45 -4.48
C LEU A 46 -12.37 -13.32 -5.02
N ASN A 47 -12.18 -14.63 -5.16
CA ASN A 47 -13.27 -15.54 -5.53
C ASN A 47 -13.90 -16.15 -4.27
N LEU A 48 -15.14 -15.75 -3.94
CA LEU A 48 -15.87 -16.23 -2.76
C LEU A 48 -15.98 -17.76 -2.73
N ASP A 49 -16.19 -18.39 -3.88
CA ASP A 49 -16.35 -19.84 -4.00
C ASP A 49 -15.07 -20.61 -3.66
N ARG A 50 -13.91 -19.94 -3.71
CA ARG A 50 -12.59 -20.53 -3.38
C ARG A 50 -12.11 -20.21 -1.97
N ILE A 51 -12.82 -19.36 -1.21
CA ILE A 51 -12.41 -18.99 0.14
C ILE A 51 -12.94 -20.05 1.12
N ASN A 52 -12.08 -21.02 1.43
CA ASN A 52 -12.39 -22.07 2.40
C ASN A 52 -11.96 -21.67 3.83
N THR A 53 -12.59 -20.63 4.38
CA THR A 53 -12.39 -20.19 5.78
C THR A 53 -13.72 -20.17 6.52
N ARG A 54 -13.67 -20.17 7.86
CA ARG A 54 -14.87 -20.08 8.71
C ARG A 54 -15.71 -18.81 8.45
N TRP A 55 -15.09 -17.76 7.92
CA TRP A 55 -15.72 -16.47 7.64
C TRP A 55 -15.36 -16.00 6.21
N PRO A 56 -15.96 -16.61 5.17
CA PRO A 56 -15.54 -16.40 3.79
C PRO A 56 -15.77 -14.96 3.32
N LEU A 57 -16.93 -14.39 3.64
CA LEU A 57 -17.30 -13.01 3.33
C LEU A 57 -16.38 -11.99 4.02
N LEU A 58 -16.06 -12.20 5.30
CA LEU A 58 -15.14 -11.33 6.04
C LEU A 58 -13.72 -11.39 5.46
N THR A 59 -13.28 -12.58 5.06
CA THR A 59 -11.97 -12.80 4.42
C THR A 59 -11.91 -12.10 3.07
N PHE A 60 -12.99 -12.17 2.28
CA PHE A 60 -13.13 -11.43 1.04
C PHE A 60 -13.01 -9.92 1.27
N PHE A 61 -13.79 -9.36 2.19
CA PHE A 61 -13.74 -7.92 2.47
C PHE A 61 -12.37 -7.46 2.92
N LYS A 62 -11.71 -8.23 3.80
CA LYS A 62 -10.33 -7.94 4.20
C LYS A 62 -9.42 -7.87 2.96
N ARG A 63 -9.34 -8.93 2.16
CA ARG A 63 -8.49 -8.95 0.95
C ARG A 63 -8.84 -7.83 -0.02
N PHE A 64 -10.12 -7.56 -0.22
CA PHE A 64 -10.59 -6.48 -1.08
C PHE A 64 -10.06 -5.11 -0.63
N PHE A 65 -10.28 -4.74 0.63
CA PHE A 65 -9.87 -3.42 1.13
C PHE A 65 -8.36 -3.29 1.35
N THR A 66 -7.66 -4.37 1.71
CA THR A 66 -6.25 -4.29 2.13
C THR A 66 -5.26 -4.61 1.02
N GLU A 67 -5.63 -5.51 0.10
CA GLU A 67 -4.73 -6.03 -0.94
C GLU A 67 -5.13 -5.55 -2.34
N PHE A 68 -6.42 -5.39 -2.62
CA PHE A 68 -6.88 -5.08 -3.98
C PHE A 68 -7.19 -3.59 -4.21
N MET A 69 -8.00 -2.96 -3.36
CA MET A 69 -8.58 -1.63 -3.61
C MET A 69 -7.50 -0.56 -3.88
N PHE A 70 -6.49 -0.45 -3.01
CA PHE A 70 -5.44 0.55 -3.18
C PHE A 70 -4.58 0.28 -4.43
N ASP A 71 -4.23 -0.98 -4.68
CA ASP A 71 -3.41 -1.32 -5.84
C ASP A 71 -4.18 -1.09 -7.14
N ALA A 72 -5.48 -1.43 -7.18
CA ALA A 72 -6.38 -1.13 -8.30
C ALA A 72 -6.48 0.37 -8.57
N THR A 73 -6.64 1.18 -7.52
CA THR A 73 -6.66 2.64 -7.64
C THR A 73 -5.34 3.16 -8.22
N VAL A 74 -4.19 2.67 -7.74
CA VAL A 74 -2.87 3.06 -8.30
C VAL A 74 -2.78 2.70 -9.78
N VAL A 75 -3.20 1.50 -10.17
CA VAL A 75 -3.11 1.04 -11.57
C VAL A 75 -3.97 1.91 -12.49
N LEU A 76 -5.19 2.23 -12.06
CA LEU A 76 -6.12 3.08 -12.82
C LEU A 76 -5.76 4.58 -12.77
N TRP A 77 -4.89 4.99 -11.84
CA TRP A 77 -4.57 6.40 -11.62
C TRP A 77 -3.96 7.09 -12.85
N TYR A 78 -3.00 6.45 -13.51
CA TYR A 78 -2.35 7.02 -14.70
C TYR A 78 -3.29 7.20 -15.90
N PRO A 79 -4.08 6.19 -16.34
CA PRO A 79 -5.02 6.40 -17.43
C PRO A 79 -6.11 7.43 -17.07
N LEU A 80 -6.63 7.41 -15.83
CA LEU A 80 -7.65 8.38 -15.40
C LEU A 80 -7.08 9.80 -15.28
N GLY A 81 -5.88 9.95 -14.72
CA GLY A 81 -5.24 11.24 -14.56
C GLY A 81 -4.82 11.87 -15.89
N LEU A 82 -4.48 11.06 -16.90
CA LEU A 82 -4.25 11.56 -18.26
C LEU A 82 -5.53 12.11 -18.88
N ILE A 83 -6.66 11.40 -18.75
CA ILE A 83 -7.96 11.88 -19.23
C ILE A 83 -8.31 13.20 -18.52
N PHE A 84 -8.12 13.25 -17.20
CA PHE A 84 -8.39 14.45 -16.41
C PHE A 84 -7.49 15.63 -16.80
N ALA A 85 -6.20 15.39 -17.08
CA ALA A 85 -5.30 16.40 -17.58
C ALA A 85 -5.79 17.00 -18.91
N ILE A 86 -6.21 16.16 -19.86
CA ILE A 86 -6.75 16.62 -21.15
C ILE A 86 -8.00 17.47 -20.95
N VAL A 87 -8.91 17.08 -20.06
CA VAL A 87 -10.09 17.89 -19.72
C VAL A 87 -9.66 19.27 -19.20
N MET A 88 -8.67 19.32 -18.32
CA MET A 88 -8.15 20.57 -17.75
C MET A 88 -7.45 21.44 -18.79
N LEU A 89 -6.80 20.85 -19.79
CA LEU A 89 -6.24 21.58 -20.92
C LEU A 89 -7.33 22.32 -21.71
N VAL A 90 -8.47 21.66 -21.94
CA VAL A 90 -9.59 22.21 -22.71
C VAL A 90 -10.36 23.27 -21.92
N GLN A 91 -10.52 23.08 -20.60
CA GLN A 91 -11.35 23.96 -19.77
C GLN A 91 -10.60 25.16 -19.21
N ASP A 92 -9.40 24.95 -18.64
CA ASP A 92 -8.68 25.97 -17.88
C ASP A 92 -7.32 26.35 -18.50
N GLY A 93 -6.92 25.64 -19.57
CA GLY A 93 -5.70 25.92 -20.33
C GLY A 93 -4.44 25.21 -19.82
N PHE A 94 -3.30 25.62 -20.38
CA PHE A 94 -2.04 24.87 -20.27
C PHE A 94 -1.49 24.75 -18.84
N LEU A 95 -1.63 25.79 -18.01
CA LEU A 95 -1.12 25.77 -16.64
C LEU A 95 -1.81 24.68 -15.81
N SER A 96 -3.14 24.62 -15.84
CA SER A 96 -3.93 23.61 -15.13
C SER A 96 -3.63 22.20 -15.63
N PHE A 97 -3.49 22.04 -16.95
CA PHE A 97 -3.01 20.79 -17.55
C PHE A 97 -1.66 20.34 -16.97
N ALA A 98 -0.67 21.23 -16.93
CA ALA A 98 0.68 20.92 -16.45
C ALA A 98 0.66 20.53 -14.95
N ILE A 99 -0.08 21.27 -14.12
CA ILE A 99 -0.24 20.98 -12.68
C ILE A 99 -0.84 19.59 -12.48
N VAL A 100 -1.90 19.28 -13.22
CA VAL A 100 -2.61 18.00 -13.11
C VAL A 100 -1.75 16.85 -13.61
N LEU A 101 -0.94 17.06 -14.65
CA LEU A 101 -0.04 16.04 -15.18
C LEU A 101 1.07 15.71 -14.17
N ILE A 102 1.66 16.72 -13.53
CA ILE A 102 2.62 16.55 -12.43
C ILE A 102 1.96 15.85 -11.24
N GLY A 103 0.76 16.30 -10.84
CA GLY A 103 0.00 15.70 -9.73
C GLY A 103 -0.37 14.23 -10.01
N THR A 104 -0.76 13.92 -11.25
CA THR A 104 -1.06 12.55 -11.68
C THR A 104 0.18 11.68 -11.60
N TYR A 105 1.32 12.17 -12.07
CA TYR A 105 2.58 11.45 -12.10
C TYR A 105 3.01 10.99 -10.69
N TYR A 106 2.93 11.87 -9.69
CA TYR A 106 3.24 11.54 -8.28
C TYR A 106 2.07 10.94 -7.50
N GLY A 107 0.83 10.98 -8.02
CA GLY A 107 -0.34 10.50 -7.29
C GLY A 107 -0.29 9.00 -6.97
N ALA A 108 0.32 8.18 -7.83
CA ALA A 108 0.55 6.76 -7.57
C ALA A 108 1.36 6.53 -6.28
N VAL A 109 2.36 7.37 -6.03
CA VAL A 109 3.16 7.36 -4.80
C VAL A 109 2.31 7.75 -3.60
N ASN A 110 1.57 8.86 -3.71
CA ASN A 110 0.71 9.35 -2.62
C ASN A 110 -0.33 8.31 -2.19
N ILE A 111 -0.94 7.61 -3.15
CA ILE A 111 -1.90 6.53 -2.86
C ILE A 111 -1.21 5.34 -2.19
N SER A 112 0.01 4.99 -2.61
CA SER A 112 0.79 3.92 -1.95
C SER A 112 1.14 4.30 -0.50
N ILE A 113 1.50 5.56 -0.23
CA ILE A 113 1.75 6.04 1.13
C ILE A 113 0.45 6.00 1.95
N ALA A 114 -0.66 6.45 1.38
CA ALA A 114 -1.96 6.40 2.03
C ALA A 114 -2.40 4.96 2.36
N ARG A 115 -2.11 3.99 1.49
CA ARG A 115 -2.30 2.56 1.77
C ARG A 115 -1.50 2.15 3.00
N ASP A 116 -0.20 2.46 3.03
CA ASP A 116 0.68 2.02 4.11
C ASP A 116 0.24 2.64 5.46
N ILE A 117 -0.18 3.91 5.45
CA ILE A 117 -0.79 4.58 6.61
C ILE A 117 -2.10 3.89 7.02
N PHE A 118 -2.98 3.59 6.08
CA PHE A 118 -4.24 2.89 6.37
C PHE A 118 -3.99 1.51 6.99
N GLN A 119 -3.04 0.74 6.45
CA GLN A 119 -2.67 -0.56 6.98
C GLN A 119 -2.12 -0.44 8.41
N PHE A 120 -1.29 0.56 8.67
CA PHE A 120 -0.75 0.81 10.01
C PHE A 120 -1.84 1.22 11.01
N LEU A 121 -2.71 2.16 10.64
CA LEU A 121 -3.71 2.73 11.56
C LEU A 121 -4.92 1.82 11.78
N VAL A 122 -5.36 1.08 10.76
CA VAL A 122 -6.61 0.32 10.82
C VAL A 122 -6.34 -1.17 11.04
N LEU A 123 -5.41 -1.76 10.30
CA LEU A 123 -5.20 -3.22 10.36
C LEU A 123 -4.37 -3.65 11.56
N ALA A 124 -3.35 -2.89 11.94
CA ALA A 124 -2.52 -3.26 13.09
C ALA A 124 -3.35 -3.33 14.39
N PRO A 125 -4.22 -2.36 14.72
CA PRO A 125 -5.07 -2.44 15.91
C PRO A 125 -6.14 -3.53 15.80
N LEU A 126 -6.80 -3.68 14.65
CA LEU A 126 -7.83 -4.70 14.46
C LEU A 126 -7.28 -6.12 14.56
N SER A 127 -6.10 -6.38 14.00
CA SER A 127 -5.43 -7.67 14.15
C SER A 127 -5.08 -7.98 15.61
N LYS A 128 -4.67 -6.96 16.37
CA LYS A 128 -4.37 -7.09 17.80
C LYS A 128 -5.63 -7.35 18.61
N LEU A 129 -6.72 -6.63 18.36
CA LEU A 129 -8.03 -6.84 18.99
C LEU A 129 -8.58 -8.24 18.68
N MET A 130 -8.52 -8.67 17.42
CA MET A 130 -8.94 -10.03 17.06
C MET A 130 -8.09 -11.09 17.75
N SER A 131 -6.78 -10.88 17.88
CA SER A 131 -5.90 -11.80 18.61
C SER A 131 -6.32 -11.93 20.09
N TRP A 132 -6.72 -10.83 20.73
CA TRP A 132 -7.22 -10.83 22.11
C TRP A 132 -8.57 -11.53 22.23
N LEU A 133 -9.50 -11.27 21.30
CA LEU A 133 -10.81 -11.93 21.26
C LEU A 133 -10.72 -13.44 20.97
N THR A 134 -9.67 -13.89 20.29
CA THR A 134 -9.41 -15.33 20.06
C THR A 134 -8.62 -16.00 21.18
N ARG A 135 -8.06 -15.24 22.13
CA ARG A 135 -7.33 -15.76 23.30
C ARG A 135 -7.97 -15.39 24.65
N PRO A 136 -9.31 -15.44 24.84
CA PRO A 136 -9.91 -15.10 26.13
C PRO A 136 -9.54 -16.13 27.23
N ALA A 137 -9.14 -17.35 26.86
CA ALA A 137 -8.89 -18.44 27.79
C ALA A 137 -7.48 -18.44 28.45
N GLN A 138 -6.47 -17.77 27.88
CA GLN A 138 -5.12 -17.79 28.48
C GLN A 138 -5.05 -17.06 29.83
N TYR A 139 -5.97 -16.12 30.08
CA TYR A 139 -6.07 -15.42 31.36
C TYR A 139 -6.96 -16.16 32.38
N LEU A 140 -7.92 -16.96 31.91
CA LEU A 140 -8.79 -17.80 32.75
C LEU A 140 -8.10 -19.09 33.20
N GLU A 141 -7.20 -19.65 32.37
CA GLU A 141 -6.41 -20.82 32.75
C GLU A 141 -5.33 -20.51 33.82
N LEU A 142 -4.87 -19.26 33.88
CA LEU A 142 -3.98 -18.81 34.95
C LEU A 142 -4.70 -18.76 36.30
N ASP A 143 -5.97 -18.36 36.32
CA ASP A 143 -6.76 -18.26 37.56
C ASP A 143 -7.13 -19.65 38.11
N ASN A 144 -7.55 -20.58 37.24
CA ASN A 144 -7.83 -21.97 37.64
C ASN A 144 -6.59 -22.73 38.15
N LYS A 145 -5.41 -22.48 37.60
CA LYS A 145 -4.16 -23.10 38.09
C LYS A 145 -3.69 -22.55 39.43
N ILE A 146 -4.00 -21.29 39.75
CA ILE A 146 -3.65 -20.69 41.05
C ILE A 146 -4.62 -21.16 42.14
N SER A 147 -5.91 -21.34 41.80
CA SER A 147 -6.93 -21.92 42.67
C SER A 147 -6.57 -23.34 43.12
N ASN A 148 -6.23 -24.23 42.19
CA ASN A 148 -5.92 -25.63 42.50
C ASN A 148 -4.59 -25.85 43.22
N LYS A 149 -3.75 -24.83 43.38
CA LYS A 149 -2.44 -24.94 44.05
C LYS A 149 -2.47 -24.52 45.52
N LYS A 150 -3.65 -24.14 46.05
CA LYS A 150 -3.86 -23.74 47.44
C LYS A 150 -4.57 -24.80 48.29
N GLU A 151 -4.91 -25.95 47.70
CA GLU A 151 -5.61 -27.06 48.38
C GLU A 151 -4.70 -28.27 48.67
N ASP A 152 -3.39 -28.17 48.46
CA ASP A 152 -2.38 -29.17 48.89
C ASP A 152 -1.48 -28.62 50.00
#